data_AF-A0A0E3QPI3-F1
#
_entry.id   AF-A0A0E3QPI3-F1
#
_cell.length_a   1.000
_cell.length_b   1.000
_cell.length_c   1.000
_cell.angle_alpha   90.00
_cell.angle_beta   90.00
_cell.angle_gamma   90.00
#
_symmetry.space_group_name_H-M   'P 1'
#
loop_
_entity.id
_entity.type
_entity.pdbx_description
1 polymer ?
#
loop_
_entity_poly.entity_id
_entity_poly.type
_entity_poly.pdbx_seq_one_letter_code
_entity_poly.pdbx_strand_id
1 'polypeptide(L)' 'MVTRLVTSINGVSRVNINIPKRTVNVAYDSRITDAYVIQMTLLKAGYKIVE' A
#
# COMPACT_ATOMS: atom_id res chain seq x y z
N MET A 1 6.14 -8.43 6.66
CA MET A 1 4.95 -8.76 5.85
C MET A 1 4.43 -7.49 5.20
N VAL A 2 4.07 -7.52 3.91
CA VAL A 2 3.66 -6.32 3.15
C VAL A 2 2.49 -5.56 3.77
N THR A 3 1.55 -6.28 4.42
CA THR A 3 0.47 -5.68 5.24
C THR A 3 1.01 -4.67 6.24
N ARG A 4 1.98 -5.08 7.06
CA ARG A 4 2.51 -4.28 8.16
C ARG A 4 3.23 -3.02 7.67
N LEU A 5 3.87 -3.11 6.51
CA LEU A 5 4.55 -1.99 5.88
C LEU A 5 3.53 -0.95 5.40
N VAL A 6 2.48 -1.39 4.71
CA VAL A 6 1.44 -0.47 4.21
C VAL A 6 0.59 0.10 5.35
N THR A 7 0.23 -0.67 6.37
CA THR A 7 -0.51 -0.16 7.54
C THR A 7 0.30 0.79 8.41
N SER A 8 1.63 0.78 8.29
CA SER A 8 2.49 1.74 9.01
C SER A 8 2.53 3.13 8.37
N ILE A 9 2.02 3.27 7.15
CA ILE A 9 1.94 4.55 6.45
C ILE A 9 0.82 5.37 7.08
N ASN A 10 1.16 6.58 7.54
CA ASN A 10 0.18 7.48 8.12
C ASN A 10 -0.91 7.83 7.08
N GLY A 11 -2.18 7.79 7.49
CA GLY A 11 -3.32 7.96 6.60
C GLY A 11 -3.83 6.69 5.94
N VAL A 12 -3.14 5.54 6.05
CA VAL A 12 -3.69 4.25 5.62
C VAL A 12 -4.70 3.74 6.65
N SER A 13 -5.94 3.52 6.21
CA SER A 13 -7.03 3.04 7.05
C SER A 13 -7.19 1.52 6.96
N ARG A 14 -7.03 0.94 5.76
CA ARG A 14 -7.21 -0.50 5.54
C ARG A 14 -6.33 -1.01 4.42
N VAL A 15 -5.91 -2.27 4.56
CA VAL A 15 -5.14 -3.01 3.54
C VAL A 15 -5.79 -4.38 3.35
N ASN A 16 -6.13 -4.71 2.11
CA ASN A 16 -6.68 -6.00 1.74
C ASN A 16 -5.79 -6.67 0.69
N ILE A 17 -5.29 -7.87 1.00
CA ILE A 17 -4.39 -8.62 0.12
C ILE A 17 -5.13 -9.78 -0.50
N ASN A 18 -5.14 -9.83 -1.83
CA ASN A 18 -5.59 -10.97 -2.58
C ASN A 18 -4.37 -11.80 -3.01
N ILE A 19 -4.05 -12.86 -2.26
CA ILE A 19 -2.90 -13.73 -2.53
C ILE A 19 -3.06 -14.47 -3.87
N PRO A 20 -4.22 -15.08 -4.20
CA PRO A 20 -4.41 -15.73 -5.49
C PRO A 20 -4.20 -14.81 -6.69
N LYS A 21 -4.72 -13.58 -6.63
CA LYS A 21 -4.58 -12.59 -7.71
C LYS A 21 -3.29 -11.75 -7.62
N ARG A 22 -2.51 -11.91 -6.54
CA ARG A 22 -1.33 -11.10 -6.23
C ARG A 22 -1.58 -9.59 -6.24
N THR A 23 -2.78 -9.17 -5.83
CA THR A 23 -3.15 -7.75 -5.76
C THR A 23 -3.25 -7.26 -4.32
N VAL A 24 -2.92 -5.99 -4.10
CA VAL A 24 -3.04 -5.31 -2.80
C VAL A 24 -3.95 -4.10 -2.99
N ASN A 25 -5.04 -4.08 -2.25
CA ASN A 25 -5.97 -2.94 -2.22
C ASN A 25 -5.71 -2.15 -0.95
N VAL A 26 -5.50 -0.85 -1.08
CA VAL A 26 -5.19 0.04 0.04
C VAL A 26 -6.23 1.13 0.10
N ALA A 27 -6.92 1.25 1.23
CA ALA A 27 -7.80 2.36 1.53
C ALA A 27 -7.04 3.36 2.40
N TYR A 28 -6.93 4.59 1.93
CA TYR A 28 -6.19 5.66 2.57
C TYR A 28 -6.97 6.98 2.54
N ASP A 29 -6.67 7.86 3.48
CA ASP A 29 -7.21 9.22 3.52
C ASP A 29 -6.35 10.15 2.65
N SER A 30 -6.93 10.60 1.54
CA SER A 30 -6.33 11.56 0.60
C SER A 30 -5.91 12.90 1.20
N ARG A 31 -6.39 13.24 2.41
CA ARG A 31 -6.00 14.46 3.14
C ARG A 31 -4.68 14.31 3.89
N ILE A 32 -4.26 13.07 4.15
CA ILE A 32 -3.08 12.72 4.97
C ILE A 32 -1.98 12.10 4.12
N THR A 33 -2.35 11.26 3.14
CA THR A 33 -1.42 10.58 2.25
C THR A 33 -2.04 10.39 0.88
N ASP A 34 -1.21 10.09 -0.11
CA ASP A 34 -1.62 9.89 -1.49
C ASP A 34 -1.11 8.55 -2.04
N ALA A 35 -1.68 8.13 -3.17
CA ALA A 35 -1.29 6.89 -3.82
C ALA A 35 0.21 6.86 -4.17
N TYR A 36 0.81 7.99 -4.55
CA TYR A 36 2.22 8.08 -4.92
C TYR A 36 3.14 7.83 -3.73
N VAL A 37 2.84 8.38 -2.54
CA VAL A 37 3.59 8.10 -1.30
C VAL A 37 3.52 6.62 -0.92
N ILE A 38 2.34 6.01 -1.03
CA ILE A 38 2.13 4.59 -0.75
C ILE A 38 2.93 3.74 -1.74
N GLN A 39 2.86 4.09 -3.02
CA GLN A 39 3.60 3.44 -4.09
C GLN A 39 5.12 3.54 -3.88
N MET A 40 5.66 4.71 -3.56
CA MET A 40 7.09 4.88 -3.28
C MET A 40 7.56 4.05 -2.09
N THR A 41 6.72 3.91 -1.06
CA THR A 41 7.03 3.08 0.11
C THR A 41 7.11 1.59 -0.28
N LEU A 42 6.19 1.14 -1.13
CA LEU A 42 6.19 -0.22 -1.67
C LEU A 42 7.40 -0.48 -2.58
N LEU A 43 7.76 0.47 -3.44
CA LEU A 43 8.95 0.39 -4.30
C LEU A 43 10.24 0.29 -3.49
N LYS A 44 10.40 1.13 -2.46
CA LYS A 44 11.54 1.09 -1.53
C LYS A 44 11.65 -0.25 -0.80
N ALA A 45 10.52 -0.91 -0.55
CA ALA A 45 10.47 -2.23 0.05
C ALA A 45 10.67 -3.38 -0.96
N GLY A 46 10.92 -3.07 -2.24
CA GLY A 46 11.22 -4.05 -3.28
C GLY A 46 9.99 -4.61 -4.01
N TYR A 47 8.81 -4.04 -3.81
CA TYR A 47 7.59 -4.45 -4.51
C TYR A 47 7.46 -3.70 -5.83
N LYS A 48 7.08 -4.43 -6.89
CA LYS A 48 6.71 -3.84 -8.17
C LYS A 48 5.25 -3.45 -8.14
N ILE A 49 4.97 -2.23 -8.55
CA ILE A 49 3.61 -1.76 -8.82
C ILE A 49 3.33 -2.08 -10.29
N VAL A 50 2.20 -2.71 -10.54
CA VAL A 50 1.72 -3.01 -11.89
C VAL A 50 0.43 -2.22 -12.04
N GLU A 51 0.36 -1.39 -13.07
CA GLU A 51 -0.81 -0.58 -13.42
C GLU A 51 -1.93 -1.45 -13.98
#